data_AF-A0A7V9M477-F1
#
_entry.id   AF-A0A7V9M477-F1
#
_cell.length_a   1.000
_cell.length_b   1.000
_cell.length_c   1.000
_cell.angle_alpha   90.00
_cell.angle_beta   90.00
_cell.angle_gamma   90.00
#
_symmetry.space_group_name_H-M   'P 1'
#
loop_
_entity.id
_entity.type
_entity.pdbx_description
1 polymer ?
#
loop_
_entity_poly.entity_id
_entity_poly.type
_entity_poly.pdbx_seq_one_letter_code
_entity_poly.pdbx_strand_id
1 'polypeptide(L)'
;MEDLTHYNSEGSELRGAQMRMLEILNVFDDICRKHSIDYWLISGTLLGAKRHGGFIPWDDDLDVAVLRSDYKKLLSILKEELPENLKLQAKETDKNYWYYFAKIRDTNSRYYEKGTELYNFDDKGIFIDIFSLEPVPSILFKRIIDKFVLSKNRFMRAKSLYEIIKYTSMISFLPVIRFLIMLTRIYYKYISSSKAYSYSYGIFYYAKYNMEYFLPASEIMFEGKRYKAPNNVDKYLTDKYGSTFMEIPKAANRRTHASKIDFF
;
A
#
# COMPACT_ATOMS: atom_id res chain seq x y z
N MET A 1 -8.76 22.47 21.71
CA MET A 1 -8.30 21.46 20.73
C MET A 1 -8.55 22.06 19.36
N GLU A 2 -7.61 21.99 18.42
CA GLU A 2 -7.83 22.51 17.06
C GLU A 2 -9.02 21.78 16.42
N ASP A 3 -9.94 22.52 15.79
CA ASP A 3 -11.05 21.92 15.06
C ASP A 3 -10.56 21.40 13.70
N LEU A 4 -10.54 20.07 13.56
CA LEU A 4 -10.10 19.39 12.35
C LEU A 4 -11.26 18.96 11.44
N THR A 5 -12.52 19.18 11.84
CA THR A 5 -13.68 18.70 11.06
C THR A 5 -13.86 19.45 9.75
N HIS A 6 -13.22 20.62 9.60
CA HIS A 6 -13.23 21.37 8.35
C HIS A 6 -12.55 20.64 7.17
N TYR A 7 -11.71 19.63 7.43
CA TYR A 7 -11.09 18.84 6.36
C TYR A 7 -12.06 17.85 5.73
N ASN A 8 -12.82 17.13 6.55
CA ASN A 8 -13.72 16.05 6.13
C ASN A 8 -15.11 16.18 6.77
N SER A 9 -15.71 17.36 6.68
CA SER A 9 -17.07 17.57 7.16
C SER A 9 -18.05 16.61 6.49
N GLU A 10 -19.11 16.23 7.20
CA GLU A 10 -20.15 15.37 6.65
C GLU A 10 -20.75 15.99 5.38
N GLY A 11 -20.86 15.18 4.32
CA GLY A 11 -21.25 15.62 2.98
C GLY A 11 -20.14 16.22 2.10
N SER A 12 -18.91 16.36 2.60
CA SER A 12 -17.76 16.75 1.77
C SER A 12 -17.31 15.63 0.82
N GLU A 13 -16.66 15.99 -0.29
CA GLU A 13 -16.06 15.02 -1.23
C GLU A 13 -15.07 14.08 -0.52
N LEU A 14 -14.22 14.64 0.35
CA LEU A 14 -13.23 13.86 1.10
C LEU A 14 -13.91 12.86 2.05
N ARG A 15 -14.93 13.30 2.80
CA ARG A 15 -15.65 12.39 3.70
C ARG A 15 -16.37 11.30 2.92
N GLY A 16 -17.00 11.64 1.79
CA GLY A 16 -17.59 10.65 0.89
C GLY A 16 -16.58 9.61 0.40
N ALA A 17 -15.36 10.04 0.07
CA ALA A 17 -14.30 9.14 -0.35
C ALA A 17 -13.82 8.23 0.78
N GLN A 18 -13.65 8.77 1.99
CA GLN A 18 -13.34 8.00 3.19
C GLN A 18 -14.38 6.91 3.46
N MET A 19 -15.67 7.23 3.29
CA MET A 19 -16.74 6.24 3.45
C MET A 19 -16.70 5.15 2.37
N ARG A 20 -16.43 5.49 1.10
CA ARG A 20 -16.21 4.48 0.05
C ARG A 20 -14.99 3.60 0.34
N MET A 21 -13.89 4.15 0.83
CA MET A 21 -12.72 3.36 1.24
C MET A 21 -13.05 2.42 2.41
N LEU A 22 -13.89 2.86 3.36
CA LEU A 22 -14.35 2.02 4.46
C LEU A 22 -15.23 0.86 3.97
N GLU A 23 -16.12 1.10 3.00
CA GLU A 23 -16.91 0.05 2.34
C GLU A 23 -15.99 -0.99 1.66
N ILE A 24 -14.98 -0.54 0.93
CA ILE A 24 -13.98 -1.44 0.32
C ILE A 24 -13.22 -2.23 1.40
N LEU A 25 -12.79 -1.57 2.48
CA LEU A 25 -12.08 -2.22 3.59
C LEU A 25 -12.96 -3.27 4.28
N ASN A 26 -14.27 -3.05 4.41
CA ASN A 26 -15.20 -4.03 4.95
C ASN A 26 -15.23 -5.31 4.13
N VAL A 27 -15.40 -5.18 2.81
CA VAL A 27 -15.37 -6.33 1.89
C VAL A 27 -14.02 -7.04 1.95
N PHE A 28 -12.92 -6.29 1.95
CA PHE A 28 -11.57 -6.84 2.04
C PHE A 28 -11.33 -7.62 3.34
N ASP A 29 -11.72 -7.06 4.49
CA ASP A 29 -11.61 -7.69 5.81
C ASP A 29 -12.41 -8.99 5.87
N ASP A 30 -13.66 -8.97 5.39
CA ASP A 30 -14.53 -10.14 5.39
C ASP A 30 -13.95 -11.28 4.53
N ILE A 31 -13.43 -10.97 3.33
CA ILE A 31 -12.73 -11.93 2.47
C ILE A 31 -11.47 -12.48 3.16
N CYS A 32 -10.65 -11.62 3.77
CA CYS A 32 -9.44 -12.05 4.45
C CYS A 32 -9.74 -12.99 5.62
N ARG A 33 -10.74 -12.65 6.45
CA ARG A 33 -11.19 -13.48 7.57
C ARG A 33 -11.74 -14.82 7.09
N LYS A 34 -12.61 -14.82 6.06
CA LYS A 34 -13.16 -16.04 5.44
C LYS A 34 -12.07 -17.00 4.99
N HIS A 35 -10.96 -16.49 4.45
CA HIS A 35 -9.86 -17.29 3.90
C HIS A 35 -8.66 -17.47 4.84
N SER A 36 -8.79 -17.04 6.09
CA SER A 36 -7.73 -17.09 7.11
C SER A 36 -6.42 -16.44 6.64
N ILE A 37 -6.53 -15.28 6.01
CA ILE A 37 -5.40 -14.46 5.56
C ILE A 37 -5.23 -13.31 6.55
N ASP A 38 -4.09 -13.29 7.25
CA ASP A 38 -3.75 -12.14 8.07
C ASP A 38 -3.35 -10.94 7.19
N TYR A 39 -3.83 -9.78 7.59
CA TYR A 39 -3.46 -8.48 7.05
C TYR A 39 -3.29 -7.49 8.21
N TRP A 40 -2.77 -6.31 7.93
CA TRP A 40 -2.62 -5.25 8.90
C TRP A 40 -2.96 -3.90 8.28
N LEU A 41 -3.74 -3.07 8.96
CA LEU A 41 -3.71 -1.63 8.71
C LEU A 41 -2.28 -1.13 8.93
N ILE A 42 -1.78 -0.29 8.03
CA ILE A 42 -0.42 0.26 8.11
C ILE A 42 -0.40 1.76 7.85
N SER A 43 0.76 2.40 8.06
CA SER A 43 1.01 3.79 7.66
C SER A 43 -0.03 4.78 8.22
N GLY A 44 -0.53 5.70 7.39
CA GLY A 44 -1.48 6.75 7.77
C GLY A 44 -2.79 6.17 8.28
N THR A 45 -3.25 5.06 7.71
CA THR A 45 -4.48 4.37 8.14
C THR A 45 -4.38 3.87 9.58
N LEU A 46 -3.29 3.19 9.95
CA LEU A 46 -3.10 2.73 11.32
C LEU A 46 -2.88 3.90 12.30
N LEU A 47 -2.18 4.95 11.86
CA LEU A 47 -2.03 6.18 12.64
C LEU A 47 -3.39 6.84 12.88
N GLY A 48 -4.25 6.90 11.87
CA GLY A 48 -5.62 7.37 11.96
C GLY A 48 -6.41 6.58 13.00
N ALA A 49 -6.41 5.25 12.88
CA ALA A 49 -7.06 4.35 13.83
C ALA A 49 -6.61 4.63 15.28
N LYS A 50 -5.30 4.77 15.51
CA LYS A 50 -4.74 5.02 16.85
C LYS A 50 -5.01 6.43 17.38
N ARG A 51 -4.86 7.45 16.54
CA ARG A 51 -4.86 8.87 16.96
C ARG A 51 -6.23 9.53 16.90
N HIS A 52 -7.06 9.12 15.94
CA HIS A 52 -8.37 9.71 15.67
C HIS A 52 -9.54 8.73 15.82
N GLY A 53 -9.27 7.42 15.95
CA GLY A 53 -10.32 6.39 15.98
C GLY A 53 -10.95 6.11 14.60
N GLY A 54 -10.37 6.65 13.54
CA GLY A 54 -10.91 6.62 12.17
C GLY A 54 -9.89 7.20 11.20
N PHE A 55 -10.33 7.76 10.08
CA PHE A 55 -9.40 8.42 9.14
C PHE A 55 -8.68 9.61 9.79
N ILE A 56 -7.46 9.88 9.34
CA ILE A 56 -6.85 11.20 9.58
C ILE A 56 -7.70 12.21 8.80
N PRO A 57 -8.11 13.36 9.39
CA PRO A 57 -9.16 14.21 8.79
C PRO A 57 -8.87 14.70 7.37
N TRP A 58 -7.60 14.87 6.99
CA TRP A 58 -7.19 15.35 5.66
C TRP A 58 -6.67 14.25 4.73
N ASP A 59 -6.68 13.00 5.18
CA ASP A 59 -6.11 11.86 4.47
C ASP A 59 -7.17 11.21 3.57
N ASP A 60 -6.75 10.89 2.35
CA ASP A 60 -7.59 10.42 1.26
C ASP A 60 -7.14 9.05 0.69
N ASP A 61 -6.27 8.37 1.43
CA ASP A 61 -5.72 7.06 1.11
C ASP A 61 -6.02 6.03 2.22
N LEU A 62 -6.05 4.74 1.86
CA LEU A 62 -6.17 3.63 2.80
C LEU A 62 -5.18 2.51 2.46
N ASP A 63 -4.26 2.24 3.38
CA ASP A 63 -3.18 1.27 3.20
C ASP A 63 -3.37 0.03 4.06
N VAL A 64 -3.33 -1.15 3.43
CA VAL A 64 -3.21 -2.44 4.12
C VAL A 64 -1.96 -3.18 3.67
N ALA A 65 -1.43 -4.02 4.56
CA ALA A 65 -0.31 -4.91 4.27
C ALA A 65 -0.68 -6.37 4.51
N VAL A 66 -0.14 -7.26 3.69
CA VAL A 66 -0.21 -8.71 3.88
C VAL A 66 1.16 -9.34 3.70
N LEU A 67 1.35 -10.57 4.19
CA LEU A 67 2.58 -11.31 3.90
C LEU A 67 2.63 -11.72 2.43
N ARG A 68 3.84 -11.69 1.87
CA ARG A 68 4.07 -12.07 0.47
C ARG A 68 3.77 -13.55 0.20
N SER A 69 3.80 -14.40 1.22
CA SER A 69 3.34 -15.79 1.19
C SER A 69 1.88 -15.89 0.76
N ASP A 70 1.04 -15.00 1.28
CA ASP A 70 -0.41 -15.03 1.08
C ASP A 70 -0.87 -14.10 -0.04
N TYR A 71 -0.08 -13.07 -0.35
CA TYR A 71 -0.42 -12.05 -1.35
C TYR A 71 -0.89 -12.63 -2.69
N LYS A 72 -0.19 -13.61 -3.26
CA LYS A 72 -0.61 -14.22 -4.54
C LYS A 72 -1.95 -14.95 -4.43
N LYS A 73 -2.16 -15.71 -3.35
CA LYS A 73 -3.41 -16.40 -3.07
C LYS A 73 -4.55 -15.39 -2.90
N LEU A 74 -4.30 -14.32 -2.14
CA LEU A 74 -5.24 -13.23 -1.92
C LEU A 74 -5.66 -12.56 -3.22
N LEU A 75 -4.72 -12.23 -4.12
CA LEU A 75 -5.08 -11.62 -5.42
C LEU A 75 -5.98 -12.52 -6.27
N SER A 76 -5.75 -13.85 -6.26
CA SER A 76 -6.64 -14.79 -6.93
C SER A 76 -8.04 -14.79 -6.32
N ILE A 77 -8.15 -14.83 -4.99
CA ILE A 77 -9.44 -14.78 -4.27
C ILE A 77 -10.18 -13.47 -4.56
N LEU A 78 -9.50 -12.32 -4.46
CA LEU A 78 -10.10 -11.02 -4.71
C LEU A 78 -10.61 -10.90 -6.16
N LYS A 79 -9.93 -11.51 -7.13
CA LYS A 79 -10.40 -11.53 -8.51
C LYS A 79 -11.74 -12.27 -8.68
N GLU A 80 -12.01 -13.25 -7.81
CA GLU A 80 -13.19 -14.12 -7.90
C GLU A 80 -14.34 -13.68 -6.98
N GLU A 81 -14.03 -13.10 -5.81
CA GLU A 81 -15.00 -12.84 -4.75
C GLU A 81 -15.36 -11.35 -4.55
N LEU A 82 -14.70 -10.42 -5.24
CA LEU A 82 -15.10 -9.01 -5.16
C LEU A 82 -16.50 -8.82 -5.78
N PRO A 83 -17.37 -8.02 -5.14
CA PRO A 83 -18.68 -7.69 -5.68
C PRO A 83 -18.55 -6.84 -6.96
N GLU A 84 -19.60 -6.79 -7.77
CA GLU A 84 -19.59 -6.14 -9.10
C GLU A 84 -19.20 -4.66 -9.07
N ASN A 85 -19.48 -3.96 -7.97
CA ASN A 85 -19.11 -2.55 -7.81
C ASN A 85 -17.65 -2.33 -7.42
N LEU A 86 -16.86 -3.40 -7.24
CA LEU A 86 -15.45 -3.36 -6.89
C LEU A 86 -14.60 -4.12 -7.91
N LYS A 87 -13.38 -3.63 -8.16
CA LYS A 87 -12.46 -4.23 -9.13
C LYS A 87 -11.04 -4.33 -8.59
N LEU A 88 -10.42 -5.50 -8.78
CA LEU A 88 -8.99 -5.68 -8.51
C LEU A 88 -8.14 -5.06 -9.63
N GLN A 89 -7.32 -4.08 -9.29
CA GLN A 89 -6.31 -3.50 -10.16
C GLN A 89 -4.90 -3.92 -9.72
N ALA A 90 -4.22 -4.69 -10.56
CA ALA A 90 -2.86 -5.16 -10.38
C ALA A 90 -2.18 -5.29 -11.76
N LYS A 91 -0.88 -5.59 -11.80
CA LYS A 91 -0.15 -5.77 -13.07
C LYS A 91 -0.73 -6.87 -13.95
N GLU A 92 -1.34 -7.86 -13.32
CA GLU A 92 -1.98 -9.00 -13.97
C GLU A 92 -3.35 -8.65 -14.56
N THR A 93 -4.00 -7.57 -14.08
CA THR A 93 -5.36 -7.18 -14.51
C THR A 93 -5.41 -5.90 -15.33
N ASP A 94 -4.38 -5.05 -15.25
CA ASP A 94 -4.25 -3.79 -16.00
C ASP A 94 -2.84 -3.69 -16.59
N LYS A 95 -2.76 -3.64 -17.93
CA LYS A 95 -1.49 -3.65 -18.67
C LYS A 95 -0.72 -2.32 -18.54
N ASN A 96 -1.44 -1.24 -18.23
CA ASN A 96 -0.90 0.11 -18.02
C ASN A 96 -0.51 0.35 -16.56
N TYR A 97 -0.84 -0.59 -15.67
CA TYR A 97 -0.55 -0.51 -14.26
C TYR A 97 0.94 -0.70 -13.94
N TRP A 98 1.57 0.38 -13.45
CA TRP A 98 3.01 0.42 -13.24
C TRP A 98 3.45 0.15 -11.79
N TYR A 99 2.53 0.21 -10.82
CA TYR A 99 2.80 -0.10 -9.42
C TYR A 99 3.05 -1.59 -9.20
N TYR A 100 3.82 -1.93 -8.16
CA TYR A 100 4.17 -3.30 -7.78
C TYR A 100 3.34 -3.83 -6.58
N PHE A 101 2.28 -3.11 -6.22
CA PHE A 101 1.28 -3.45 -5.21
C PHE A 101 -0.11 -3.33 -5.84
N ALA A 102 -1.13 -4.01 -5.31
CA ALA A 102 -2.46 -4.04 -5.89
C ALA A 102 -3.37 -2.97 -5.27
N LYS A 103 -4.43 -2.63 -5.98
CA LYS A 103 -5.53 -1.78 -5.52
C LYS A 103 -6.85 -2.52 -5.65
N ILE A 104 -7.76 -2.30 -4.72
CA ILE A 104 -9.19 -2.55 -4.97
C ILE A 104 -9.81 -1.19 -5.28
N ARG A 105 -10.51 -1.10 -6.41
CA ARG A 105 -11.13 0.12 -6.94
C ARG A 105 -12.64 0.04 -6.79
N ASP A 106 -13.27 1.13 -6.38
CA ASP A 106 -14.71 1.34 -6.52
C ASP A 106 -15.05 1.77 -7.95
N THR A 107 -15.92 1.04 -8.62
CA THR A 107 -16.27 1.29 -10.04
C THR A 107 -17.29 2.41 -10.20
N ASN A 108 -17.91 2.86 -9.11
CA ASN A 108 -18.95 3.91 -9.10
C ASN A 108 -18.39 5.27 -8.62
N SER A 109 -17.09 5.47 -8.76
CA SER A 109 -16.44 6.74 -8.46
C SER A 109 -15.27 7.03 -9.39
N ARG A 110 -14.76 8.25 -9.31
CA ARG A 110 -13.54 8.67 -10.00
C ARG A 110 -12.69 9.55 -9.11
N TYR A 111 -11.47 9.09 -8.86
CA TYR A 111 -10.45 9.73 -8.07
C TYR A 111 -9.36 10.32 -8.98
N TYR A 112 -9.14 11.63 -8.87
CA TYR A 112 -8.13 12.34 -9.66
C TYR A 112 -6.92 12.63 -8.77
N GLU A 113 -5.82 11.92 -8.99
CA GLU A 113 -4.57 12.09 -8.21
C GLU A 113 -3.63 13.09 -8.90
N LYS A 114 -3.15 14.10 -8.16
CA LYS A 114 -2.17 15.07 -8.68
C LYS A 114 -0.88 14.38 -9.12
N GLY A 115 -0.37 14.71 -10.31
CA GLY A 115 0.90 14.15 -10.81
C GLY A 115 0.77 12.78 -11.46
N THR A 116 -0.47 12.27 -11.63
CA THR A 116 -0.75 11.02 -12.33
C THR A 116 -1.37 11.21 -13.72
N GLU A 117 -1.40 12.44 -14.22
CA GLU A 117 -2.07 12.81 -15.47
C GLU A 117 -1.49 12.06 -16.68
N LEU A 118 -0.21 11.68 -16.61
CA LEU A 118 0.49 10.92 -17.63
C LEU A 118 0.25 9.41 -17.55
N TYR A 119 -0.40 8.90 -16.50
CA TYR A 119 -0.70 7.48 -16.35
C TYR A 119 -2.11 7.17 -16.83
N ASN A 120 -2.18 6.30 -17.84
CA ASN A 120 -3.42 5.83 -18.41
C ASN A 120 -3.84 4.51 -17.77
N PHE A 121 -4.09 4.54 -16.46
CA PHE A 121 -4.69 3.39 -15.77
C PHE A 121 -6.07 3.08 -16.32
N ASP A 122 -6.40 1.80 -16.42
CA ASP A 122 -7.70 1.33 -16.92
C ASP A 122 -8.84 1.70 -15.94
N ASP A 123 -8.50 1.87 -14.67
CA ASP A 123 -9.42 2.27 -13.60
C ASP A 123 -8.79 3.36 -12.72
N LYS A 124 -9.62 4.36 -12.38
CA LYS A 124 -9.25 5.53 -11.57
C LYS A 124 -10.28 5.77 -10.46
N GLY A 125 -11.04 4.78 -10.03
CA GLY A 125 -11.96 4.89 -8.90
C GLY A 125 -11.27 5.10 -7.55
N ILE A 126 -12.04 5.42 -6.52
CA ILE A 126 -11.57 5.42 -5.12
C ILE A 126 -11.01 4.04 -4.79
N PHE A 127 -10.01 3.97 -3.90
CA PHE A 127 -9.24 2.75 -3.74
C PHE A 127 -8.79 2.46 -2.30
N ILE A 128 -8.42 1.21 -2.06
CA ILE A 128 -7.49 0.84 -0.99
C ILE A 128 -6.25 0.22 -1.60
N ASP A 129 -5.08 0.48 -1.02
CA ASP A 129 -3.79 -0.06 -1.44
C ASP A 129 -3.43 -1.33 -0.66
N ILE A 130 -3.11 -2.41 -1.38
CA ILE A 130 -2.71 -3.70 -0.80
C ILE A 130 -1.23 -3.92 -1.05
N PHE A 131 -0.42 -3.70 -0.02
CA PHE A 131 1.01 -3.93 -0.04
C PHE A 131 1.36 -5.36 0.38
N SER A 132 2.43 -5.91 -0.21
CA SER A 132 3.04 -7.15 0.27
C SER A 132 4.32 -6.88 1.05
N LEU A 133 4.48 -7.58 2.18
CA LEU A 133 5.70 -7.58 2.99
C LEU A 133 6.44 -8.91 2.83
N GLU A 134 7.76 -8.85 2.66
CA GLU A 134 8.61 -10.03 2.58
C GLU A 134 9.92 -9.84 3.35
N PRO A 135 10.54 -10.94 3.82
CA PRO A 135 11.88 -10.88 4.39
C PRO A 135 12.88 -10.44 3.32
N VAL A 136 13.80 -9.56 3.69
CA VAL A 136 14.90 -9.09 2.83
C VAL A 136 16.25 -9.20 3.54
N PRO A 137 17.37 -9.41 2.81
CA PRO A 137 18.71 -9.45 3.42
C PRO A 137 19.08 -8.16 4.14
N SER A 138 18.78 -7.04 3.51
CA SER A 138 18.91 -5.71 4.09
C SER A 138 18.13 -4.71 3.25
N ILE A 139 17.86 -3.54 3.81
CA ILE A 139 17.27 -2.43 3.06
C ILE A 139 18.19 -1.98 1.93
N LEU A 140 19.51 -2.00 2.14
CA LEU A 140 20.49 -1.68 1.08
C LEU A 140 20.40 -2.67 -0.08
N PHE A 141 20.32 -3.97 0.21
CA PHE A 141 20.13 -5.00 -0.81
C PHE A 141 18.84 -4.76 -1.61
N LYS A 142 17.72 -4.51 -0.91
CA LYS A 142 16.44 -4.17 -1.56
C LYS A 142 16.59 -2.95 -2.47
N ARG A 143 17.23 -1.86 -2.01
CA ARG A 143 17.47 -0.66 -2.82
C ARG A 143 18.27 -0.95 -4.09
N ILE A 144 19.27 -1.83 -4.02
CA ILE A 144 20.05 -2.23 -5.20
C ILE A 144 19.17 -3.00 -6.17
N ILE A 145 18.46 -4.04 -5.69
CA ILE A 145 17.55 -4.84 -6.52
C ILE A 145 16.47 -3.98 -7.18
N ASP A 146 15.86 -3.06 -6.42
CA ASP A 146 14.77 -2.21 -6.92
C ASP A 146 15.22 -1.22 -7.98
N LYS A 147 16.49 -0.79 -8.00
CA LYS A 147 17.04 0.00 -9.11
C LYS A 147 16.84 -0.74 -10.43
N PHE A 148 17.15 -2.03 -10.46
CA PHE A 148 16.96 -2.88 -11.64
C PHE A 148 15.48 -3.18 -11.88
N VAL A 149 14.73 -3.63 -10.88
CA VAL A 149 13.31 -3.98 -11.04
C VAL A 149 12.48 -2.79 -11.57
N LEU A 150 12.77 -1.58 -11.11
CA LEU A 150 12.10 -0.36 -11.54
C LEU A 150 12.64 0.21 -12.86
N SER A 151 13.71 -0.34 -13.43
CA SER A 151 14.37 0.18 -14.64
C SER A 151 13.42 0.24 -15.83
N LYS A 152 12.51 -0.73 -16.01
CA LYS A 152 11.49 -0.71 -17.07
C LYS A 152 10.58 0.52 -16.97
N ASN A 153 10.07 0.84 -15.78
CA ASN A 153 9.22 2.01 -15.57
C ASN A 153 10.00 3.33 -15.73
N ARG A 154 11.30 3.33 -15.48
CA ARG A 154 12.17 4.51 -15.68
C ARG A 154 12.53 4.69 -17.15
N PHE A 155 12.77 3.60 -17.87
CA PHE A 155 13.00 3.59 -19.31
C PHE A 155 11.84 4.23 -20.07
N MET A 156 10.59 3.88 -19.74
CA MET A 156 9.39 4.48 -20.35
C MET A 156 9.29 6.00 -20.15
N ARG A 157 10.05 6.58 -19.21
CA ARG A 157 10.07 8.01 -18.88
C ARG A 157 11.41 8.67 -19.21
N ALA A 158 12.33 7.96 -19.86
CA ALA A 158 13.64 8.48 -20.21
C ALA A 158 13.50 9.63 -21.22
N LYS A 159 14.22 10.74 -20.99
CA LYS A 159 14.19 11.93 -21.86
C LYS A 159 15.50 12.16 -22.61
N SER A 160 16.54 11.38 -22.32
CA SER A 160 17.87 11.52 -22.92
C SER A 160 18.44 10.19 -23.40
N LEU A 161 19.34 10.25 -24.38
CA LEU A 161 20.06 9.07 -24.88
C LEU A 161 20.85 8.36 -23.77
N TYR A 162 21.45 9.11 -22.86
CA TYR A 162 22.13 8.57 -21.69
C TYR A 162 21.19 7.73 -20.81
N GLU A 163 19.98 8.22 -20.52
CA GLU A 163 18.99 7.47 -19.74
C GLU A 163 18.51 6.22 -20.46
N ILE A 164 18.28 6.31 -21.77
CA ILE A 164 17.90 5.17 -22.62
C ILE A 164 18.97 4.07 -22.53
N ILE A 165 20.25 4.41 -22.73
CA ILE A 165 21.37 3.46 -22.66
C ILE A 165 21.48 2.87 -21.25
N LYS A 166 21.44 3.72 -20.22
CA LYS A 166 21.53 3.31 -18.81
C LYS A 166 20.43 2.32 -18.44
N TYR A 167 19.17 2.64 -18.70
CA TYR A 167 18.06 1.77 -18.32
C TYR A 167 17.97 0.53 -19.21
N THR A 168 18.34 0.59 -20.49
CA THR A 168 18.46 -0.60 -21.35
C THR A 168 19.50 -1.58 -20.79
N SER A 169 20.66 -1.08 -20.39
CA SER A 169 21.68 -1.89 -19.72
C SER A 169 21.15 -2.50 -18.42
N MET A 170 20.46 -1.74 -17.58
CA MET A 170 19.86 -2.31 -16.36
C MET A 170 18.77 -3.36 -16.65
N ILE A 171 17.99 -3.18 -17.72
CA ILE A 171 16.94 -4.12 -18.14
C ILE A 171 17.56 -5.45 -18.59
N SER A 172 18.71 -5.44 -19.26
CA SER A 172 19.36 -6.68 -19.71
C SER A 172 19.83 -7.57 -18.55
N PHE A 173 20.08 -7.00 -17.37
CA PHE A 173 20.40 -7.76 -16.15
C PHE A 173 19.16 -8.26 -15.37
N LEU A 174 17.93 -7.91 -15.78
CA LEU A 174 16.72 -8.35 -15.06
C LEU A 174 16.58 -9.86 -14.86
N PRO A 175 16.96 -10.75 -15.80
CA PRO A 175 16.92 -12.19 -15.58
C PRO A 175 17.79 -12.63 -14.40
N VAL A 176 19.01 -12.10 -14.30
CA VAL A 176 19.93 -12.35 -13.18
C VAL A 176 19.34 -11.82 -11.87
N ILE A 177 18.80 -10.60 -11.89
CA ILE A 177 18.16 -10.00 -10.70
C ILE A 177 16.95 -10.81 -10.24
N ARG A 178 16.12 -11.31 -11.16
CA ARG A 178 14.98 -12.19 -10.84
C ARG A 178 15.43 -13.50 -10.24
N PHE A 179 16.52 -14.07 -10.75
CA PHE A 179 17.13 -15.27 -10.19
C PHE A 179 17.64 -15.03 -8.76
N LEU A 180 18.32 -13.90 -8.49
CA LEU A 180 18.75 -13.53 -7.15
C LEU A 180 17.58 -13.34 -6.17
N ILE A 181 16.49 -12.68 -6.61
CA ILE A 181 15.26 -12.55 -5.82
C ILE A 181 14.68 -13.93 -5.50
N MET A 182 14.63 -14.84 -6.48
CA MET A 182 14.13 -16.20 -6.29
C MET A 182 14.98 -16.95 -5.26
N LEU A 183 16.31 -16.94 -5.38
CA LEU A 183 17.20 -17.58 -4.41
C LEU A 183 17.03 -16.99 -3.00
N THR A 184 16.90 -15.67 -2.91
CA THR A 184 16.68 -14.97 -1.63
C THR A 184 15.37 -15.42 -0.97
N ARG A 185 14.29 -15.53 -1.76
CA ARG A 185 13.00 -16.02 -1.26
C ARG A 185 13.05 -17.48 -0.82
N ILE A 186 13.74 -18.34 -1.57
CA ILE A 186 13.94 -19.76 -1.20
C ILE A 186 14.73 -19.85 0.11
N TYR A 187 15.81 -19.09 0.24
CA TYR A 187 16.62 -19.02 1.45
C TYR A 187 15.79 -18.64 2.67
N TYR A 188 14.98 -17.57 2.59
CA TYR A 188 14.14 -17.15 3.72
C TYR A 188 12.91 -18.03 3.95
N LYS A 189 12.48 -18.80 2.95
CA LYS A 189 11.38 -19.76 3.13
C LYS A 189 11.83 -20.98 3.93
N TYR A 190 13.06 -21.47 3.72
CA TYR A 190 13.49 -22.78 4.23
C TYR A 190 14.66 -22.74 5.22
N ILE A 191 15.45 -21.67 5.25
CA ILE A 191 16.74 -21.65 5.97
C ILE A 191 16.73 -20.62 7.10
N SER A 192 16.25 -19.41 6.85
CA SER A 192 16.39 -18.29 7.79
C SER A 192 15.06 -17.65 8.17
N SER A 193 14.87 -17.43 9.48
CA SER A 193 13.89 -16.49 10.01
C SER A 193 14.47 -15.07 9.98
N SER A 194 14.38 -14.37 8.85
CA SER A 194 14.90 -12.99 8.74
C SER A 194 14.37 -12.10 9.85
N LYS A 195 15.23 -11.23 10.39
CA LYS A 195 14.81 -10.14 11.30
C LYS A 195 14.45 -8.84 10.56
N ALA A 196 14.64 -8.79 9.25
CA ALA A 196 14.35 -7.61 8.44
C ALA A 196 13.27 -7.92 7.42
N TYR A 197 12.08 -7.37 7.65
CA TYR A 197 11.01 -7.33 6.67
C TYR A 197 10.94 -5.95 6.02
N SER A 198 10.48 -5.92 4.80
CA SER A 198 10.21 -4.70 4.03
C SER A 198 9.08 -4.98 3.07
N TYR A 199 8.56 -3.94 2.42
CA TYR A 199 7.76 -4.11 1.23
C TYR A 199 8.45 -5.00 0.20
N SER A 200 7.67 -5.72 -0.60
CA SER A 200 8.16 -6.57 -1.68
C SER A 200 8.99 -5.82 -2.74
N TYR A 201 9.87 -6.57 -3.43
CA TYR A 201 10.71 -6.02 -4.49
C TYR A 201 9.89 -5.32 -5.58
N GLY A 202 10.31 -4.12 -5.96
CA GLY A 202 9.63 -3.22 -6.90
C GLY A 202 8.68 -2.22 -6.24
N ILE A 203 8.27 -2.41 -4.98
CA ILE A 203 7.54 -1.39 -4.23
C ILE A 203 8.57 -0.37 -3.72
N PHE A 204 8.54 0.87 -4.21
CA PHE A 204 9.62 1.86 -4.00
C PHE A 204 9.71 2.47 -2.59
N TYR A 205 9.14 1.80 -1.59
CA TYR A 205 9.25 2.12 -0.18
C TYR A 205 10.28 1.22 0.50
N TYR A 206 11.10 1.79 1.38
CA TYR A 206 12.26 1.11 1.99
C TYR A 206 12.19 1.06 3.52
N ALA A 207 10.97 1.10 4.06
CA ALA A 207 10.74 0.94 5.48
C ALA A 207 11.17 -0.46 5.94
N LYS A 208 11.83 -0.51 7.10
CA LYS A 208 12.17 -1.76 7.78
C LYS A 208 11.05 -2.06 8.78
N TYR A 209 10.55 -3.29 8.75
CA TYR A 209 9.52 -3.77 9.67
C TYR A 209 10.10 -4.85 10.60
N ASN A 210 9.80 -4.72 11.90
CA ASN A 210 10.00 -5.79 12.87
C ASN A 210 8.69 -6.60 12.96
N MET A 211 8.70 -7.84 12.48
CA MET A 211 7.51 -8.69 12.46
C MET A 211 7.02 -9.12 13.85
N GLU A 212 7.85 -8.99 14.88
CA GLU A 212 7.42 -9.20 16.28
C GLU A 212 6.34 -8.19 16.69
N TYR A 213 6.29 -7.02 16.05
CA TYR A 213 5.23 -6.04 16.31
C TYR A 213 3.95 -6.38 15.57
N PHE A 214 3.99 -7.25 14.56
CA PHE A 214 2.85 -7.60 13.73
C PHE A 214 2.16 -8.88 14.19
N LEU A 215 2.95 -9.82 14.72
CA LEU A 215 2.50 -11.18 15.02
C LEU A 215 2.41 -11.45 16.54
N PRO A 216 1.39 -12.20 16.99
CA PRO A 216 0.16 -12.52 16.25
C PRO A 216 -0.63 -11.22 15.94
N ALA A 217 -1.41 -11.20 14.86
CA ALA A 217 -2.18 -10.02 14.53
C ALA A 217 -3.18 -9.67 15.66
N SER A 218 -3.24 -8.39 16.03
CA SER A 218 -4.24 -7.86 16.96
C SER A 218 -5.36 -7.16 16.21
N GLU A 219 -6.26 -6.48 16.93
CA GLU A 219 -7.31 -5.66 16.34
C GLU A 219 -7.30 -4.24 16.90
N ILE A 220 -7.69 -3.28 16.07
CA ILE A 220 -7.86 -1.87 16.45
C ILE A 220 -9.22 -1.35 15.97
N MET A 221 -9.79 -0.38 16.69
CA MET A 221 -10.99 0.34 16.25
C MET A 221 -10.63 1.34 15.15
N PHE A 222 -11.41 1.35 14.08
CA PHE A 222 -11.33 2.33 12.99
C PHE A 222 -12.75 2.55 12.45
N GLU A 223 -13.25 3.78 12.48
CA GLU A 223 -14.61 4.13 12.01
C GLU A 223 -15.71 3.23 12.61
N GLY A 224 -15.58 2.88 13.89
CA GLY A 224 -16.59 2.09 14.62
C GLY A 224 -16.55 0.58 14.44
N LYS A 225 -15.68 0.02 13.58
CA LYS A 225 -15.45 -1.44 13.44
C LYS A 225 -14.03 -1.83 13.88
N ARG A 226 -13.85 -3.09 14.28
CA ARG A 226 -12.53 -3.69 14.57
C ARG A 226 -11.91 -4.28 13.31
N TYR A 227 -10.67 -3.91 13.04
CA TYR A 227 -9.88 -4.42 11.92
C TYR A 227 -8.53 -4.93 12.40
N LYS A 228 -7.90 -5.79 11.60
CA LYS A 228 -6.58 -6.34 11.92
C LYS A 228 -5.50 -5.27 11.93
N ALA A 229 -4.67 -5.28 12.96
CA ALA A 229 -3.60 -4.32 13.18
C ALA A 229 -2.37 -5.01 13.79
N PRO A 230 -1.18 -4.39 13.72
CA PRO A 230 0.01 -4.96 14.35
C PRO A 230 -0.21 -5.17 15.84
N ASN A 231 0.23 -6.31 16.39
CA ASN A 231 0.21 -6.60 17.83
C ASN A 231 0.67 -5.43 18.70
N ASN A 232 1.77 -4.78 18.32
CA ASN A 232 2.33 -3.63 19.01
C ASN A 232 2.26 -2.38 18.14
N VAL A 233 1.07 -1.77 18.08
CA VAL A 233 0.77 -0.56 17.31
C VAL A 233 1.69 0.60 17.70
N ASP A 234 1.92 0.83 18.99
CA ASP A 234 2.73 1.96 19.46
C ASP A 234 4.20 1.86 19.06
N LYS A 235 4.79 0.65 19.09
CA LYS A 235 6.16 0.43 18.59
C LYS A 235 6.24 0.60 17.09
N TYR A 236 5.29 0.07 16.33
CA TYR A 236 5.22 0.26 14.89
C TYR A 236 5.16 1.76 14.52
N LEU A 237 4.26 2.52 15.16
CA LEU A 237 4.08 3.94 14.86
C LEU A 237 5.27 4.78 15.33
N THR A 238 5.89 4.43 16.47
CA THR A 238 7.11 5.07 16.95
C THR A 238 8.28 4.88 15.98
N ASP A 239 8.48 3.66 15.49
CA ASP A 239 9.56 3.36 14.53
C ASP A 239 9.33 4.06 13.18
N LYS A 240 8.06 4.27 12.79
CA LYS A 240 7.70 4.87 11.50
C LYS A 240 7.66 6.41 11.53
N TYR A 241 7.10 7.00 12.58
CA TYR A 241 6.80 8.44 12.66
C TYR A 241 7.54 9.17 13.80
N GLY A 242 8.28 8.44 14.63
CA GLY A 242 8.94 8.98 15.83
C GLY A 242 8.03 8.97 17.06
N SER A 243 8.59 9.25 18.23
CA SER A 243 7.87 9.21 19.51
C SER A 243 6.73 10.22 19.63
N THR A 244 6.72 11.24 18.77
CA THR A 244 5.71 12.31 18.75
C THR A 244 4.57 12.04 17.76
N PHE A 245 4.38 10.79 17.30
CA PHE A 245 3.36 10.47 16.29
C PHE A 245 1.92 10.84 16.69
N MET A 246 1.64 10.95 17.99
CA MET A 246 0.34 11.40 18.53
C MET A 246 0.11 12.91 18.40
N GLU A 247 1.16 13.69 18.16
CA GLU A 247 1.04 15.13 17.93
C GLU A 247 0.40 15.41 16.58
N ILE A 248 -0.47 16.42 16.55
CA ILE A 248 -1.08 16.89 15.31
C ILE A 248 -0.05 17.71 14.53
N PRO A 249 0.28 17.34 13.28
CA PRO A 249 1.25 18.10 12.50
C PRO A 249 0.71 19.50 12.17
N LYS A 250 1.62 20.46 11.97
CA LYS A 250 1.27 21.81 11.50
C LYS A 250 0.50 21.74 10.18
N ALA A 251 -0.41 22.69 9.94
CA ALA A 251 -1.27 22.73 8.76
C ALA A 251 -0.50 22.60 7.42
N ALA A 252 0.68 23.23 7.30
CA ALA A 252 1.53 23.14 6.09
C ALA A 252 2.07 21.74 5.77
N ASN A 253 2.04 20.82 6.74
CA ASN A 253 2.49 19.43 6.59
C ASN A 253 1.31 18.45 6.37
N ARG A 254 0.08 18.95 6.36
CA ARG A 254 -1.13 18.16 6.10
C ARG A 254 -1.36 18.14 4.59
N ARG A 255 -1.50 16.95 4.02
CA ARG A 255 -1.56 16.75 2.56
C ARG A 255 -2.76 15.91 2.22
N THR A 256 -3.38 16.26 1.10
CA THR A 256 -4.43 15.50 0.43
C THR A 256 -3.96 15.31 -1.01
N HIS A 257 -3.98 14.06 -1.47
CA HIS A 257 -3.42 13.65 -2.76
C HIS A 257 -4.38 13.98 -3.91
N ALA A 258 -5.68 13.88 -3.66
CA ALA A 258 -6.75 14.15 -4.59
C ALA A 258 -6.74 15.61 -5.04
N SER A 259 -6.99 15.81 -6.34
CA SER A 259 -7.38 17.10 -6.90
C SER A 259 -8.90 17.24 -7.03
N LYS A 260 -9.61 16.12 -7.24
CA LYS A 260 -11.06 16.04 -7.40
C LYS A 260 -11.55 14.62 -7.14
N ILE A 261 -12.80 14.46 -6.68
CA ILE A 261 -13.47 13.17 -6.53
C ILE A 261 -14.89 13.27 -7.08
N ASP A 262 -15.26 12.36 -7.99
CA ASP A 262 -16.61 12.25 -8.54
C ASP A 262 -17.27 10.93 -8.05
N PHE A 263 -18.58 10.96 -7.84
CA PHE A 263 -19.40 9.79 -7.44
C PHE A 263 -20.53 9.61 -8.47
N PHE A 264 -20.88 8.36 -8.79
CA PHE A 264 -21.92 8.00 -9.76
C PHE A 264 -22.97 7.05 -9.16
#